data_AF-A0A939CYE3-F1
#
_entry.id   AF-A0A939CYE3-F1
#
_cell.length_a   1.000
_cell.length_b   1.000
_cell.length_c   1.000
_cell.angle_alpha   90.00
_cell.angle_beta   90.00
_cell.angle_gamma   90.00
#
_symmetry.space_group_name_H-M   'P 1'
#
loop_
_entity.id
_entity.type
_entity.pdbx_description
1 polymer ?
#
loop_
_entity_poly.entity_id
_entity_poly.type
_entity_poly.pdbx_seq_one_letter_code
_entity_poly.pdbx_strand_id
1 'polypeptide(L)' 'MSNKHLLKVKPIHPKEFKLKHGLSVSEIHELSDYPPETLKHWLADEYSSRYQQPKESVLNHFGLLDLYLSAS' A
#
# COMPACT_ATOMS: atom_id res chain seq x y z
N MET A 1 -10.98 29.98 7.30
CA MET A 1 -10.16 29.21 6.34
C MET A 1 -10.07 27.78 6.86
N SER A 2 -10.44 26.81 6.03
CA SER A 2 -10.82 25.45 6.43
C SER A 2 -9.66 24.66 7.06
N ASN A 3 -9.97 23.90 8.11
CA ASN A 3 -9.07 23.03 8.87
C ASN A 3 -8.38 22.01 7.95
N LYS A 4 -7.15 22.29 7.51
CA LYS A 4 -6.25 21.28 6.95
C LYS A 4 -5.68 20.41 8.07
N HIS A 5 -6.52 19.62 8.73
CA HIS A 5 -6.04 18.41 9.37
C HIS A 5 -5.68 17.42 8.26
N LEU A 6 -4.51 17.62 7.67
CA LEU A 6 -3.82 16.53 6.99
C LEU A 6 -3.65 15.45 8.05
N LEU A 7 -4.47 14.39 7.98
CA LEU A 7 -4.22 13.16 8.71
C LEU A 7 -2.74 12.83 8.44
N LYS A 8 -1.92 12.84 9.48
CA LYS A 8 -0.51 12.46 9.38
C LYS A 8 -0.49 10.94 9.19
N VAL A 9 -0.70 10.52 7.96
CA VAL A 9 -0.64 9.13 7.57
C VAL A 9 0.83 8.77 7.42
N LYS A 10 1.26 7.72 8.13
CA LYS A 10 2.59 7.16 7.90
C LYS A 10 2.54 6.41 6.56
N PRO A 11 3.34 6.78 5.54
CA PRO A 11 3.40 6.03 4.29
C PRO A 11 3.90 4.61 4.55
N ILE A 12 3.33 3.63 3.85
CA ILE A 12 3.68 2.22 3.99
C ILE A 12 3.88 1.61 2.61
N HIS A 13 4.94 0.82 2.45
CA HIS A 13 5.19 0.10 1.20
C HIS A 13 4.18 -1.06 1.04
N PRO A 14 3.64 -1.35 -0.17
CA PRO A 14 2.70 -2.45 -0.38
C PRO A 14 3.21 -3.81 0.14
N LYS A 15 4.52 -4.06 0.02
CA LYS A 15 5.19 -5.26 0.57
C LYS A 15 5.15 -5.31 2.09
N GLU A 16 5.40 -4.20 2.77
CA GLU A 16 5.31 -4.10 4.23
C GLU A 16 3.85 -4.24 4.69
N PHE A 17 2.91 -3.57 4.02
CA PHE A 17 1.47 -3.68 4.27
C PHE A 17 0.99 -5.14 4.18
N LYS A 18 1.37 -5.85 3.11
CA LYS A 18 1.05 -7.26 2.92
C LYS A 18 1.56 -8.13 4.07
N LEU A 19 2.80 -7.92 4.48
CA LEU A 19 3.41 -8.69 5.57
C LEU A 19 2.74 -8.40 6.91
N LYS A 20 2.42 -7.14 7.19
CA LYS A 20 1.78 -6.71 8.43
C LYS A 20 0.39 -7.32 8.61
N HIS A 21 -0.43 -7.33 7.55
CA HIS A 21 -1.82 -7.78 7.60
C HIS A 21 -2.03 -9.24 7.16
N GLY A 22 -0.98 -9.91 6.69
CA GLY A 22 -1.06 -11.32 6.27
C GLY A 22 -1.89 -11.55 5.00
N LEU A 23 -2.18 -10.50 4.23
CA LEU A 23 -3.10 -10.56 3.09
C LEU A 23 -2.49 -11.24 1.85
N SER A 24 -3.36 -11.84 1.04
CA SER A 24 -3.06 -12.30 -0.32
C SER A 24 -3.04 -11.12 -1.31
N VAL A 25 -2.52 -11.36 -2.53
CA VAL A 25 -2.55 -10.33 -3.59
C VAL A 25 -3.98 -10.00 -4.02
N SER A 26 -4.89 -10.98 -3.95
CA SER A 26 -6.31 -10.78 -4.29
C SER A 26 -6.99 -9.85 -3.29
N GLU A 27 -6.80 -10.09 -1.99
CA GLU A 27 -7.38 -9.23 -0.94
C GLU A 27 -6.81 -7.81 -1.01
N ILE A 28 -5.51 -7.65 -1.31
CA ILE A 28 -4.92 -6.32 -1.52
C ILE A 28 -5.52 -5.64 -2.75
N HIS A 29 -5.78 -6.38 -3.83
CA HIS A 29 -6.46 -5.83 -5.01
C HIS A 29 -7.85 -5.31 -4.64
N GLU A 30 -8.65 -6.10 -3.93
CA GLU A 30 -10.00 -5.71 -3.50
C GLU A 30 -10.00 -4.49 -2.56
N LEU A 31 -8.97 -4.35 -1.71
CA LEU A 31 -8.86 -3.20 -0.78
C LEU A 31 -8.30 -1.94 -1.42
N SER A 32 -7.38 -2.06 -2.37
CA SER A 32 -6.61 -0.92 -2.90
C SER A 32 -6.97 -0.51 -4.33
N ASP A 33 -7.83 -1.28 -5.00
CA ASP A 33 -8.22 -1.14 -6.41
C ASP A 33 -7.05 -1.21 -7.42
N TYR A 34 -5.83 -1.50 -6.97
CA TYR A 34 -4.70 -1.67 -7.88
C TYR A 34 -4.76 -3.03 -8.59
N PRO A 35 -4.48 -3.10 -9.91
CA PRO A 35 -4.47 -4.37 -10.63
C PRO A 35 -3.48 -5.38 -10.03
N PRO A 36 -3.79 -6.69 -9.98
CA PRO A 36 -2.91 -7.71 -9.42
C PRO A 36 -1.51 -7.75 -10.05
N GLU A 37 -1.39 -7.50 -11.36
CA GLU A 37 -0.09 -7.44 -12.04
C GLU A 37 0.76 -6.25 -11.58
N THR A 38 0.14 -5.09 -11.33
CA THR A 38 0.83 -3.93 -10.76
C THR A 38 1.31 -4.23 -9.35
N LEU A 39 0.46 -4.85 -8.53
CA LEU A 39 0.84 -5.27 -7.17
C LEU A 39 2.02 -6.25 -7.19
N LYS A 40 2.03 -7.23 -8.10
CA LYS A 40 3.15 -8.18 -8.23
C LYS A 40 4.50 -7.48 -8.48
N HIS A 41 4.54 -6.38 -9.22
CA HIS A 41 5.77 -5.60 -9.43
C HIS A 41 6.27 -4.95 -8.13
N TRP A 42 5.37 -4.39 -7.33
CA TRP A 42 5.73 -3.75 -6.04
C TRP A 42 6.06 -4.77 -4.95
N LEU A 43 5.49 -5.96 -5.03
CA LEU A 43 5.72 -7.04 -4.06
C LEU A 43 6.95 -7.90 -4.39
N ALA A 44 7.55 -7.72 -5.57
CA ALA A 44 8.73 -8.46 -5.99
C ALA A 44 9.94 -8.22 -5.06
N ASP A 45 10.95 -9.06 -5.20
CA ASP A 45 12.25 -8.83 -4.59
C ASP A 45 12.93 -7.61 -5.22
N GLU A 46 13.54 -6.74 -4.42
CA GLU A 46 14.14 -5.47 -4.90
C GLU A 46 15.29 -5.68 -5.90
N TYR A 47 15.95 -6.85 -5.86
CA TYR A 47 16.98 -7.22 -6.82
C TYR A 47 16.41 -7.86 -8.10
N SER A 48 15.10 -8.08 -8.18
CA SER A 48 14.44 -8.63 -9.36
C SER A 48 14.30 -7.59 -10.46
N SER A 49 14.52 -7.99 -11.72
CA SER A 49 14.23 -7.14 -12.90
C SER A 49 12.76 -6.75 -13.05
N ARG A 50 11.85 -7.43 -12.35
CA ARG A 50 10.41 -7.12 -12.35
C ARG A 50 10.01 -6.14 -11.25
N TYR A 51 10.92 -5.81 -10.33
CA TYR A 51 10.64 -4.89 -9.24
C TYR A 51 10.45 -3.48 -9.76
N GLN A 52 9.46 -2.80 -9.20
CA GLN A 52 9.22 -1.39 -9.45
C GLN A 52 8.99 -0.69 -8.12
N GLN A 53 9.75 0.37 -7.86
CA GLN A 53 9.53 1.21 -6.68
C GLN A 53 8.16 1.91 -6.80
N PRO A 54 7.26 1.76 -5.82
CA PRO A 54 6.00 2.49 -5.81
C PRO A 54 6.22 4.00 -5.67
N LYS A 55 5.37 4.79 -6.32
CA LYS A 55 5.34 6.25 -6.16
C LYS A 55 4.89 6.63 -4.75
N GLU A 56 5.26 7.81 -4.29
CA GLU A 56 4.88 8.34 -2.97
C GLU A 56 3.35 8.33 -2.75
N SER A 57 2.55 8.64 -3.76
CA SER A 57 1.08 8.57 -3.68
C SER A 57 0.56 7.16 -3.38
N VAL A 58 1.25 6.12 -3.88
CA VAL A 58 0.93 4.72 -3.58
C VAL A 58 1.26 4.43 -2.12
N LEU A 59 2.43 4.84 -1.65
CA LEU A 59 2.83 4.65 -0.25
C LEU A 59 1.85 5.33 0.73
N ASN A 60 1.40 6.54 0.39
CA ASN A 60 0.40 7.28 1.17
C ASN A 60 -0.97 6.58 1.14
N HIS A 61 -1.39 6.04 -0.01
CA HIS A 61 -2.63 5.28 -0.11
C HIS A 61 -2.60 4.03 0.78
N PHE A 62 -1.51 3.26 0.74
CA PHE A 62 -1.36 2.08 1.60
C PHE A 62 -1.25 2.44 3.09
N GLY A 63 -0.67 3.59 3.43
CA GLY A 63 -0.72 4.12 4.80
C GLY A 63 -2.15 4.44 5.28
N LEU A 64 -3.02 4.94 4.40
CA LEU A 64 -4.43 5.19 4.71
C LEU A 64 -5.19 3.88 4.94
N LEU A 65 -4.96 2.87 4.09
CA LEU A 65 -5.54 1.55 4.25
C LEU A 65 -5.08 0.88 5.55
N ASP A 66 -3.82 1.08 5.95
CA ASP A 66 -3.30 0.56 7.21
C ASP A 66 -4.02 1.15 8.43
N LEU A 67 -4.26 2.46 8.42
CA LEU A 67 -5.04 3.13 9.46
C LEU A 67 -6.48 2.63 9.49
N TYR A 68 -7.10 2.43 8.32
CA TYR A 68 -8.46 1.92 8.20
C TYR A 68 -8.61 0.52 8.82
N LEU A 69 -7.68 -0.40 8.49
CA LEU A 69 -7.69 -1.75 9.03
C LEU A 69 -7.31 -1.80 10.52
N SER A 70 -6.43 -0.93 10.99
CA SER A 70 -6.02 -0.88 12.41
C SER A 70 -7.08 -0.28 13.33
N ALA A 71 -8.09 0.41 12.78
CA ALA A 71 -9.21 0.98 13.52
C ALA A 71 -10.42 0.04 13.61
N SER A 72 -10.38 -1.10 12.91
CA SER A 72 -11.42 -2.13 12.89
C SER A 72 -11.11 -3.26 13.87
#